data_AF-A0A1J4Z3B6-F1
#
_entry.id   AF-A0A1J4Z3B6-F1
#
_cell.length_a   1.000
_cell.length_b   1.000
_cell.length_c   1.000
_cell.angle_alpha   90.00
_cell.angle_beta   90.00
_cell.angle_gamma   90.00
#
_symmetry.space_group_name_H-M   'P 1'
#
loop_
_entity.id
_entity.type
_entity.pdbx_description
1 polymer ?
#
loop_
_entity_poly.entity_id
_entity_poly.type
_entity_poly.pdbx_seq_one_letter_code
_entity_poly.pdbx_strand_id
1 'polypeptide(L)'
;MIFIIKVTTNKEGKALEMISDRVNKKTLDVFAVVKPHGLRGYIIIEAADRDSVEEAVYNLPYVKGILPRMISYDEVKNMLQPEVEDFNIEIGDIVEMIADTFKNEKGKVTRIDKKKGEVVVSLLGAAVPIPVTVKMDNVRVIRRDKDEESGESDSFEEKYEN
;
A
#
# COMPACT_ATOMS: atom_id res chain seq x y z
N MET A 1 -13.07 -5.05 -20.40
CA MET A 1 -11.87 -5.92 -20.52
C MET A 1 -10.65 -5.12 -20.10
N ILE A 2 -9.68 -5.73 -19.39
CA ILE A 2 -8.50 -5.02 -18.87
C ILE A 2 -7.24 -5.45 -19.64
N PHE A 3 -6.49 -4.45 -20.11
CA PHE A 3 -5.30 -4.61 -20.93
C PHE A 3 -4.11 -3.89 -20.29
N ILE A 4 -2.90 -4.42 -20.54
CA ILE A 4 -1.64 -3.77 -20.13
C ILE A 4 -0.97 -3.18 -21.35
N ILE A 5 -0.62 -1.91 -21.25
CA ILE A 5 0.17 -1.18 -22.25
C ILE A 5 1.59 -1.03 -21.75
N LYS A 6 2.55 -1.53 -22.53
CA LYS A 6 3.96 -1.27 -22.31
C LYS A 6 4.28 0.15 -22.78
N VAL A 7 4.87 0.93 -21.88
CA VAL A 7 5.28 2.31 -22.16
C VAL A 7 6.76 2.51 -21.83
N THR A 8 7.29 3.66 -22.22
CA THR A 8 8.64 4.07 -21.85
C THR A 8 8.68 4.42 -20.36
N THR A 9 9.63 3.83 -19.65
CA THR A 9 9.85 4.06 -18.22
C THR A 9 10.09 5.54 -17.94
N ASN A 10 9.54 6.06 -16.84
CA ASN A 10 9.56 7.48 -16.45
C ASN A 10 8.80 8.42 -17.40
N LYS A 11 8.03 7.89 -18.35
CA LYS A 11 7.13 8.64 -19.26
C LYS A 11 5.68 8.17 -19.15
N GLU A 12 5.34 7.39 -18.12
CA GLU A 12 4.01 6.81 -17.90
C GLU A 12 2.95 7.91 -17.76
N GLY A 13 3.24 8.99 -17.02
CA GLY A 13 2.31 10.11 -16.86
C GLY A 13 1.99 10.81 -18.18
N LYS A 14 3.01 11.08 -19.00
CA LYS A 14 2.82 11.68 -20.33
C LYS A 14 2.09 10.75 -21.28
N ALA A 15 2.43 9.46 -21.28
CA ALA A 15 1.73 8.48 -22.09
C ALA A 15 0.25 8.39 -21.69
N LEU A 16 -0.06 8.38 -20.39
CA LEU A 16 -1.43 8.38 -19.88
C LEU A 16 -2.24 9.58 -20.37
N GLU A 17 -1.67 10.78 -20.29
CA GLU A 17 -2.29 12.02 -20.77
C GLU A 17 -2.60 11.94 -22.27
N MET A 18 -1.63 11.51 -23.08
CA MET A 18 -1.81 11.39 -24.53
C MET A 18 -2.84 10.33 -24.93
N ILE A 19 -2.89 9.20 -24.22
CA ILE A 19 -3.89 8.16 -24.42
C ILE A 19 -5.28 8.71 -24.06
N SER A 20 -5.41 9.36 -22.91
CA SER A 20 -6.68 9.92 -22.43
C SER A 20 -7.23 10.98 -23.39
N ASP A 21 -6.37 11.88 -23.87
CA ASP A 21 -6.71 12.87 -24.89
C ASP A 21 -7.25 12.24 -26.16
N ARG A 22 -6.64 11.13 -26.60
CA ARG A 22 -7.07 10.44 -27.82
C ARG A 22 -8.41 9.73 -27.64
N VAL A 23 -8.59 9.05 -26.51
CA VAL A 23 -9.86 8.41 -26.15
C VAL A 23 -10.99 9.43 -26.20
N ASN A 24 -10.80 10.60 -25.58
CA ASN A 24 -11.79 11.66 -25.56
C ASN A 24 -12.05 12.25 -26.96
N LYS A 25 -10.99 12.51 -27.74
CA LYS A 25 -11.10 13.10 -29.09
C LYS A 25 -11.79 12.18 -30.10
N LYS A 26 -11.58 10.87 -30.00
CA LYS A 26 -12.14 9.88 -30.92
C LYS A 26 -13.40 9.18 -30.38
N THR A 27 -13.79 9.49 -29.14
CA THR A 27 -14.94 8.89 -28.45
C THR A 27 -14.86 7.35 -28.50
N LEU A 28 -13.69 6.83 -28.11
CA LEU A 28 -13.44 5.39 -28.09
C LEU A 28 -14.12 4.74 -26.89
N ASP A 29 -14.46 3.45 -27.00
CA ASP A 29 -15.07 2.66 -25.94
C ASP A 29 -14.05 2.22 -24.88
N VAL A 30 -13.33 3.19 -24.32
CA VAL A 30 -12.37 3.04 -23.22
C VAL A 30 -12.97 3.65 -21.96
N PHE A 31 -13.12 2.83 -20.93
CA PHE A 31 -13.78 3.21 -19.67
C PHE A 31 -12.80 3.83 -18.67
N ALA A 32 -11.56 3.32 -18.62
CA ALA A 32 -10.55 3.81 -17.68
C ALA A 32 -9.13 3.67 -18.23
N VAL A 33 -8.26 4.61 -17.85
CA VAL A 33 -6.81 4.56 -18.09
C VAL A 33 -6.13 4.87 -16.76
N VAL A 34 -5.31 3.93 -16.27
CA VAL A 34 -4.71 4.04 -14.94
C VAL A 34 -3.21 3.79 -15.00
N LYS A 35 -2.47 4.60 -14.25
CA LYS A 35 -1.06 4.36 -13.92
C LYS A 35 -0.99 3.56 -12.61
N PRO A 36 -0.76 2.23 -12.65
CA PRO A 36 -0.66 1.42 -11.44
C PRO A 36 0.49 1.86 -10.53
N HIS A 37 0.29 1.77 -9.21
CA HIS A 37 1.35 1.95 -8.24
C HIS A 37 2.26 0.70 -8.22
N GLY A 38 3.58 0.91 -8.07
CA GLY A 38 4.56 -0.18 -8.02
C GLY A 38 4.95 -0.79 -9.38
N LEU A 39 4.21 -0.55 -10.45
CA LEU A 39 4.51 -1.09 -11.79
C LEU A 39 5.09 -0.01 -12.73
N ARG A 40 6.42 -0.05 -12.92
CA ARG A 40 7.15 0.92 -13.78
C ARG A 40 7.13 0.51 -15.25
N GLY A 41 6.91 1.48 -16.14
CA GLY A 41 6.90 1.26 -17.60
C GLY A 41 5.63 0.61 -18.14
N TYR A 42 4.54 0.62 -17.37
CA TYR A 42 3.26 0.07 -17.80
C TYR A 42 2.09 0.99 -17.42
N ILE A 43 1.02 0.90 -18.21
CA ILE A 43 -0.28 1.53 -17.99
C ILE A 43 -1.34 0.46 -18.13
N ILE A 44 -2.42 0.57 -17.37
CA ILE A 44 -3.57 -0.31 -17.44
C ILE A 44 -4.72 0.43 -18.13
N ILE A 45 -5.37 -0.23 -19.08
CA ILE A 45 -6.53 0.32 -19.79
C ILE A 45 -7.69 -0.65 -19.65
N GLU A 46 -8.86 -0.12 -19.30
CA GLU A 46 -10.13 -0.83 -19.34
C GLU A 46 -10.95 -0.35 -20.55
N ALA A 47 -11.37 -1.28 -21.40
CA ALA A 47 -12.13 -0.98 -22.62
C ALA A 47 -13.16 -2.07 -22.95
N ALA A 48 -14.11 -1.75 -23.82
CA ALA A 48 -15.13 -2.69 -24.30
C ALA A 48 -14.51 -3.83 -25.11
N ASP A 49 -13.56 -3.49 -26.00
CA ASP A 49 -12.90 -4.41 -26.91
C ASP A 49 -11.42 -4.06 -27.11
N ARG A 50 -10.71 -4.91 -27.84
CA ARG A 50 -9.28 -4.73 -28.13
C ARG A 50 -9.02 -3.64 -29.18
N ASP A 51 -9.92 -3.49 -30.15
CA ASP A 51 -9.77 -2.56 -31.27
C ASP A 51 -9.77 -1.11 -30.76
N SER A 52 -10.62 -0.81 -29.78
CA SER A 52 -10.67 0.46 -29.06
C SER A 52 -9.34 0.78 -28.36
N VAL A 53 -8.68 -0.23 -27.79
CA VAL A 53 -7.36 -0.06 -27.15
C VAL A 53 -6.28 0.14 -28.18
N GLU A 54 -6.29 -0.63 -29.26
CA GLU A 54 -5.36 -0.49 -30.38
C GLU A 54 -5.43 0.91 -30.96
N GLU A 55 -6.64 1.42 -31.20
CA GLU A 55 -6.87 2.78 -31.70
C GLU A 55 -6.46 3.86 -30.69
N ALA A 56 -6.71 3.62 -29.39
CA ALA A 56 -6.33 4.53 -28.32
C ALA A 56 -4.81 4.72 -28.24
N VAL A 57 -4.03 3.66 -28.52
CA VAL A 57 -2.56 3.68 -28.37
C VAL A 57 -1.79 3.78 -29.69
N TYR A 58 -2.48 3.72 -30.82
CA TYR A 58 -1.90 3.65 -32.16
C TYR A 58 -0.98 4.83 -32.49
N ASN A 59 0.31 4.61 -32.77
CA ASN A 59 1.24 5.68 -33.12
C ASN A 59 1.30 6.82 -32.08
N LEU A 60 1.13 6.50 -30.79
CA LEU A 60 1.39 7.45 -29.70
C LEU A 60 2.87 7.43 -29.27
N PRO A 61 3.46 8.60 -29.01
CA PRO A 61 4.77 8.67 -28.36
C PRO A 61 4.78 7.91 -27.03
N TYR A 62 5.94 7.33 -26.72
CA TYR A 62 6.20 6.60 -25.46
C TYR A 62 5.45 5.29 -25.29
N VAL A 63 4.46 4.96 -26.13
CA VAL A 63 3.84 3.63 -26.18
C VAL A 63 4.75 2.68 -26.95
N LYS A 64 4.99 1.49 -26.38
CA LYS A 64 5.77 0.41 -27.01
C LYS A 64 4.89 -0.71 -27.55
N GLY A 65 3.69 -0.89 -27.01
CA GLY A 65 2.72 -1.87 -27.50
C GLY A 65 1.79 -2.40 -26.41
N ILE A 66 0.81 -3.19 -26.83
CA ILE A 66 -0.16 -3.87 -25.96
C ILE A 66 0.37 -5.25 -25.62
N LEU A 67 0.27 -5.66 -24.36
CA LEU A 67 0.58 -7.04 -23.99
C LEU A 67 -0.51 -7.98 -24.55
N PRO A 68 -0.13 -9.18 -25.02
CA PRO A 68 -1.08 -10.12 -25.63
C PRO A 68 -2.08 -10.70 -24.62
N ARG A 69 -1.75 -10.64 -23.33
CA ARG A 69 -2.54 -11.20 -22.24
C ARG A 69 -3.49 -10.17 -21.64
N MET A 70 -4.74 -10.58 -21.45
CA MET A 70 -5.69 -9.87 -20.60
C MET A 70 -5.49 -10.25 -19.14
N ILE A 71 -5.80 -9.31 -18.24
CA ILE A 71 -5.71 -9.51 -16.80
C ILE A 71 -7.08 -9.41 -16.15
N SER A 72 -7.26 -10.16 -15.07
CA SER A 72 -8.45 -10.06 -14.23
C SER A 72 -8.37 -8.85 -13.30
N TYR A 73 -9.51 -8.42 -12.77
CA TYR A 73 -9.55 -7.33 -11.80
C TYR A 73 -8.81 -7.70 -10.50
N ASP A 74 -8.89 -8.96 -10.06
CA ASP A 74 -8.22 -9.44 -8.85
C ASP A 74 -6.69 -9.29 -8.91
N GLU A 75 -6.09 -9.48 -10.09
CA GLU A 75 -4.65 -9.28 -10.30
C GLU A 75 -4.24 -7.81 -10.23
N VAL A 76 -5.16 -6.91 -10.54
CA VAL A 76 -4.91 -5.45 -10.64
C VAL A 76 -5.26 -4.73 -9.35
N LYS A 77 -6.16 -5.29 -8.54
CA LYS A 77 -6.67 -4.70 -7.29
C LYS A 77 -5.54 -4.19 -6.38
N ASN A 78 -4.54 -5.03 -6.13
CA ASN A 78 -3.40 -4.71 -5.25
C ASN A 78 -2.49 -3.60 -5.83
N MET A 79 -2.53 -3.35 -7.14
CA MET A 79 -1.77 -2.29 -7.80
C MET A 79 -2.52 -0.95 -7.83
N LEU A 80 -3.85 -0.99 -7.79
CA LEU A 80 -4.71 0.19 -7.78
C LEU A 80 -4.89 0.76 -6.39
N GLN A 81 -5.03 -0.14 -5.41
CA GLN A 81 -5.18 0.20 -4.02
C GLN A 81 -3.99 -0.39 -3.28
N PRO A 82 -2.86 0.34 -3.20
CA PRO A 82 -1.85 -0.06 -2.23
C PRO A 82 -2.55 -0.08 -0.88
N GLU A 83 -2.47 -1.22 -0.19
CA GLU A 83 -2.72 -1.24 1.25
C GLU A 83 -1.62 -0.36 1.85
N VAL A 84 -1.91 0.93 1.94
CA VAL A 84 -1.23 1.78 2.90
C VAL A 84 -1.65 1.13 4.20
N GLU A 85 -0.78 0.31 4.78
CA GLU A 85 -0.86 0.08 6.22
C GLU A 85 -0.77 1.48 6.80
N ASP A 86 -1.92 2.09 7.06
CA ASP A 86 -2.02 3.28 7.87
C ASP A 86 -1.44 2.82 9.21
N PHE A 87 -0.15 3.12 9.40
CA PHE A 87 0.53 3.02 10.67
C PHE A 87 -0.16 4.03 11.59
N ASN A 88 -1.39 3.71 12.04
CA ASN A 88 -2.13 4.45 13.04
C ASN A 88 -1.50 4.13 14.40
N ILE A 89 -0.24 4.50 14.52
CA ILE A 89 0.54 4.46 15.73
C ILE A 89 0.05 5.66 16.55
N GLU A 90 -0.41 5.39 17.77
CA GLU A 90 -0.77 6.41 18.75
C GLU A 90 0.34 6.51 19.81
N ILE A 91 0.41 7.66 20.48
CA ILE A 91 1.28 7.80 21.65
C ILE A 91 0.71 6.87 22.72
N GLY A 92 1.55 5.98 23.25
CA GLY A 92 1.14 4.98 24.23
C GLY A 92 1.13 3.54 23.70
N ASP A 93 1.07 3.36 22.38
CA ASP A 93 1.04 2.04 21.76
C ASP A 93 2.30 1.24 22.06
N ILE A 94 2.11 -0.07 22.23
CA ILE A 94 3.21 -1.02 22.29
C ILE A 94 3.50 -1.47 20.86
N VAL A 95 4.72 -1.21 20.42
CA VAL A 95 5.23 -1.56 19.11
C VAL A 95 6.37 -2.55 19.22
N GLU A 96 6.49 -3.39 18.21
CA GLU A 96 7.61 -4.28 17.97
C GLU A 96 8.49 -3.70 16.85
N MET A 97 9.79 -3.74 17.05
CA MET A 97 10.76 -3.15 16.14
C MET A 97 11.11 -4.16 15.04
N ILE A 98 11.01 -3.73 13.78
CA ILE A 98 11.36 -4.52 12.58
C ILE A 98 12.80 -4.23 12.13
N ALA A 99 13.37 -3.08 12.52
CA ALA A 99 14.73 -2.66 12.16
C ALA A 99 15.79 -3.67 12.64
N ASP A 100 16.76 -3.99 11.77
CA ASP A 100 17.76 -5.04 12.01
C ASP A 100 18.55 -4.91 13.32
N THR A 101 18.81 -3.68 13.78
CA THR A 101 19.59 -3.44 15.01
C THR A 101 18.82 -3.76 16.30
N PHE A 102 17.49 -3.69 16.28
CA PHE A 102 16.61 -3.87 17.46
C PHE A 102 15.48 -4.86 17.17
N LYS A 103 15.70 -5.78 16.24
CA LYS A 103 14.67 -6.66 15.70
C LYS A 103 13.98 -7.50 16.79
N ASN A 104 12.66 -7.50 16.78
CA ASN A 104 11.77 -8.16 17.76
C ASN A 104 11.81 -7.57 19.18
N GLU A 105 12.49 -6.44 19.40
CA GLU A 105 12.36 -5.74 20.68
C GLU A 105 11.02 -5.02 20.76
N LYS A 106 10.44 -5.00 21.97
CA LYS A 106 9.19 -4.31 22.26
C LYS A 106 9.47 -2.96 22.90
N GLY A 107 8.71 -1.96 22.51
CA GLY A 107 8.82 -0.64 23.08
C GLY A 107 7.49 0.10 23.11
N LYS A 108 7.38 1.08 24.01
CA LYS A 108 6.22 1.96 24.13
C LYS A 108 6.48 3.25 23.35
N VAL A 109 5.51 3.66 22.52
CA VAL A 109 5.62 4.88 21.72
C VAL A 109 5.48 6.10 22.61
N THR A 110 6.51 6.96 22.60
CA THR A 110 6.56 8.17 23.43
C THR A 110 6.25 9.43 22.64
N ARG A 111 6.66 9.50 21.38
CA ARG A 111 6.45 10.67 20.51
C ARG A 111 6.38 10.25 19.04
N ILE A 112 5.57 10.97 18.27
CA ILE A 112 5.36 10.72 16.85
C ILE A 112 5.61 12.01 16.07
N ASP A 113 6.47 11.95 15.06
CA ASP A 113 6.66 13.03 14.08
C ASP A 113 6.11 12.60 12.71
N LYS A 114 4.84 12.93 12.46
CA LYS A 114 4.15 12.63 11.20
C LYS A 114 4.73 13.39 9.99
N LYS A 115 5.42 14.52 10.21
CA LYS A 115 6.02 15.30 9.11
C LYS A 115 7.29 14.63 8.59
N LYS A 116 8.05 13.98 9.49
CA LYS A 116 9.30 13.28 9.16
C LYS A 116 9.12 11.78 8.93
N GLY A 117 7.98 11.20 9.32
CA GLY A 117 7.76 9.75 9.26
C GLY A 117 8.58 8.99 10.31
N GLU A 118 8.84 9.64 11.45
CA GLU A 118 9.67 9.10 12.54
C GLU A 118 8.84 8.91 13.81
N VAL A 119 9.15 7.87 14.57
CA VAL A 119 8.56 7.56 15.87
C VAL A 119 9.67 7.38 16.90
N VAL A 120 9.47 7.92 18.09
CA VAL A 120 10.36 7.75 19.24
C VAL A 120 9.75 6.71 20.16
N VAL A 121 10.48 5.61 20.34
CA VAL A 121 10.03 4.45 21.12
C VAL A 121 10.94 4.29 22.33
N SER A 122 10.37 3.95 23.48
CA SER A 122 11.10 3.57 24.68
C SER A 122 11.09 2.05 24.83
N LEU A 123 12.27 1.42 24.80
CA LEU A 123 12.41 -0.03 24.87
C LEU A 123 12.00 -0.56 26.25
N LEU A 124 11.13 -1.57 26.27
CA LEU A 124 10.61 -2.18 27.52
C LEU A 124 11.55 -3.25 28.09
N GLY A 125 12.49 -3.77 27.29
CA GLY A 125 13.46 -4.80 27.70
C GLY A 125 14.68 -4.27 28.45
N ALA A 126 14.87 -2.94 28.51
CA ALA A 126 16.02 -2.31 29.15
C ALA A 126 15.70 -1.95 30.61
N ALA A 127 16.65 -2.19 31.52
CA ALA A 127 16.53 -1.81 32.94
C ALA A 127 16.38 -0.29 33.14
N VAL A 128 16.80 0.51 32.15
CA VAL A 128 16.64 1.96 32.10
C VAL A 128 15.99 2.31 30.76
N PRO A 129 14.91 3.11 30.72
CA PRO A 129 14.24 3.46 29.48
C PRO A 129 15.11 4.40 28.63
N ILE A 130 15.63 3.89 27.51
CA ILE A 130 16.38 4.68 26.52
C ILE A 130 15.43 5.00 25.35
N PRO A 131 15.23 6.29 24.99
CA PRO A 131 14.44 6.66 23.83
C PRO A 131 15.25 6.43 22.53
N VAL A 132 14.66 5.69 21.59
CA VAL A 132 15.24 5.42 20.27
C VAL A 132 14.32 5.98 19.18
N THR A 133 14.89 6.71 18.23
CA THR A 133 14.16 7.23 17.06
C THR A 133 14.27 6.23 15.91
N VAL A 134 13.13 5.82 15.37
CA VAL A 134 13.06 4.94 14.20
C VAL A 134 12.02 5.42 13.19
N LYS A 135 12.10 4.90 11.96
CA LYS A 135 11.10 5.17 10.92
C LYS A 135 9.80 4.42 11.23
N MET A 136 8.67 5.01 10.86
CA MET A 136 7.34 4.38 11.00
C MET A 136 7.26 3.03 10.29
N ASP A 137 7.86 2.91 9.11
CA ASP A 137 7.89 1.65 8.34
C ASP A 137 8.62 0.50 9.05
N ASN A 138 9.45 0.82 10.05
CA ASN A 138 10.27 -0.15 10.77
C ASN A 138 9.65 -0.55 12.12
N VAL A 139 8.38 -0.24 12.37
CA VAL A 139 7.69 -0.62 13.60
C VAL A 139 6.35 -1.26 13.30
N ARG A 140 5.97 -2.26 14.10
CA ARG A 140 4.70 -2.97 14.02
C ARG A 140 3.93 -2.80 15.32
N VAL A 141 2.71 -2.29 15.29
CA VAL A 141 1.87 -2.16 16.50
C VAL A 141 1.43 -3.56 16.94
N ILE A 142 1.70 -3.91 18.21
CA ILE A 142 1.28 -5.19 18.80
C ILE A 142 0.12 -5.04 19.78
N ARG A 143 0.00 -3.89 20.45
CA ARG A 143 -1.07 -3.60 21.41
C ARG A 143 -1.37 -2.11 21.41
N ARG A 144 -2.64 -1.74 21.31
CA ARG A 144 -3.10 -0.36 21.48
C ARG A 144 -3.48 -0.12 22.93
N ASP A 145 -3.15 1.05 23.46
CA ASP A 145 -3.46 1.41 24.87
C ASP A 145 -4.98 1.39 25.16
N LYS A 146 -5.83 1.40 24.12
CA LYS A 146 -7.31 1.36 24.22
C LYS A 146 -7.90 -0.03 24.48
N ASP A 147 -7.11 -1.11 24.37
CA ASP A 147 -7.63 -2.48 24.54
C ASP A 147 -7.52 -2.98 26.00
N GLU A 148 -7.08 -2.15 26.96
CA GLU A 148 -6.95 -2.56 28.37
C GLU A 148 -8.29 -2.55 29.15
N GLU A 149 -9.39 -2.04 28.61
CA GLU A 149 -10.70 -2.06 29.30
C GLU A 149 -11.60 -3.28 29.00
N SER A 150 -11.16 -4.26 28.20
CA SER A 150 -12.02 -5.40 27.79
C SER A 150 -11.44 -6.79 28.06
N GLY A 151 -10.49 -6.92 28.99
CA GLY A 151 -9.70 -8.14 29.19
C GLY A 151 -9.82 -8.89 30.52
N GLU A 152 -10.71 -8.50 31.44
CA GLU A 152 -10.95 -9.27 32.68
C GLU A 152 -12.32 -9.95 32.65
N SER A 153 -12.41 -11.09 31.97
CA SER A 153 -13.37 -12.15 32.26
C SER A 153 -13.04 -13.35 31.38
N ASP A 154 -12.04 -14.13 31.77
CA ASP A 154 -12.04 -15.57 31.54
C ASP A 154 -10.78 -16.19 32.16
N SER A 155 -10.90 -16.60 33.42
CA SER A 155 -10.31 -17.82 33.96
C SER A 155 -10.49 -17.88 35.47
N PHE A 156 -11.50 -18.61 35.94
CA PHE A 156 -11.38 -19.69 36.93
C PHE A 156 -12.76 -20.19 37.36
N GLU A 157 -13.28 -21.23 36.71
CA GLU A 157 -14.11 -22.23 37.40
C GLU A 157 -13.75 -23.62 36.83
N GLU A 158 -12.67 -24.18 37.36
CA GLU A 158 -12.45 -25.61 37.32
C GLU A 158 -13.17 -26.25 38.52
N LYS A 159 -14.21 -27.04 38.19
CA LYS A 159 -14.72 -28.23 38.89
C LYS A 159 -14.53 -28.30 40.41
N TYR A 160 -15.62 -28.33 41.17
CA TYR A 160 -15.88 -29.29 42.26
C TYR A 160 -17.39 -29.37 42.55
N GLU A 161 -17.77 -30.45 43.23
CA GLU A 161 -19.10 -30.82 43.76
C GLU A 161 -19.96 -31.68 42.80
N ASN A 162 -19.95 -33.02 42.91
CA ASN A 162 -20.30 -33.97 44.00
C ASN A 162 -21.80 -34.31 44.00
#